data_AF-A0A7K1KS49-F1
#
_entry.id   AF-A0A7K1KS49-F1
#
_cell.length_a   1.000
_cell.length_b   1.000
_cell.length_c   1.000
_cell.angle_alpha   90.00
_cell.angle_beta   90.00
_cell.angle_gamma   90.00
#
_symmetry.space_group_name_H-M   'P 1'
#
loop_
_entity.id
_entity.type
_entity.pdbx_description
1 polymer ?
#
loop_
_entity_poly.entity_id
_entity_poly.type
_entity_poly.pdbx_seq_one_letter_code
_entity_poly.pdbx_strand_id
1 'polypeptide(L)'
;MALTLVPKVVPIRNREITQQKLIGAVGKVLAESGFRHLGINQVAREAGVDKKLIYRYFGGLPGLLAAYGDTAHFWPSAEELLGEDCEVAGTMPPHQLIR
;
A
#
# COMPACT_ATOMS: atom_id res chain seq x y z
N MET A 1 36.78 -17.62 18.86
CA MET A 1 35.43 -17.15 19.24
C MET A 1 34.52 -17.28 18.03
N ALA A 2 33.67 -18.31 17.99
CA ALA A 2 32.74 -18.51 16.87
C ALA A 2 31.44 -17.72 17.14
N LEU A 3 31.09 -16.79 16.25
CA LEU A 3 29.78 -16.14 16.27
C LEU A 3 28.76 -17.13 15.68
N THR A 4 27.96 -17.75 16.53
CA THR A 4 26.83 -18.59 16.11
C THR A 4 25.71 -17.68 15.61
N LEU A 5 25.57 -17.55 14.28
CA LEU A 5 24.38 -16.94 13.67
C LEU A 5 23.21 -17.91 13.82
N VAL A 6 22.42 -17.73 14.88
CA VAL A 6 21.14 -18.43 15.02
C VAL A 6 20.18 -17.84 13.99
N PRO A 7 19.68 -18.62 13.01
CA PRO A 7 18.70 -18.11 12.06
C PRO A 7 17.44 -17.73 12.82
N LYS A 8 17.11 -16.43 12.83
CA LYS A 8 15.87 -15.94 13.44
C LYS A 8 14.70 -16.37 12.58
N VAL A 9 14.08 -17.51 12.92
CA VAL A 9 12.84 -17.97 12.31
C VAL A 9 11.76 -16.94 12.60
N VAL A 10 11.35 -16.19 11.57
CA VAL A 10 10.21 -15.27 11.66
C VAL A 10 8.97 -16.05 11.23
N PRO A 11 7.96 -16.24 12.10
CA PRO A 11 6.73 -16.93 11.73
C PRO A 11 6.07 -16.25 10.54
N ILE A 12 5.60 -17.03 9.54
CA ILE A 12 4.95 -16.53 8.31
C ILE A 12 3.79 -15.57 8.66
N ARG A 13 2.99 -15.93 9.68
CA ARG A 13 1.89 -15.09 10.18
C ARG A 13 2.34 -13.69 10.65
N ASN A 14 3.51 -13.59 11.28
CA ASN A 14 4.04 -12.29 11.74
C ASN A 14 4.47 -11.41 10.57
N ARG A 15 4.94 -12.02 9.48
CA ARG A 15 5.31 -11.31 8.26
C ARG A 15 4.07 -10.70 7.60
N GLU A 16 3.03 -11.50 7.37
CA GLU A 16 1.79 -11.05 6.71
C GLU A 16 1.10 -9.93 7.49
N ILE A 17 0.96 -10.08 8.81
CA ILE A 17 0.41 -9.02 9.69
C ILE A 17 1.24 -7.73 9.56
N THR A 18 2.57 -7.85 9.53
CA THR A 18 3.43 -6.66 9.39
C THR A 18 3.29 -6.01 8.02
N GLN A 19 3.19 -6.81 6.94
CA GLN A 19 2.96 -6.29 5.59
C GLN A 19 1.63 -5.54 5.51
N GLN A 20 0.56 -6.10 6.07
CA GLN A 20 -0.75 -5.43 6.12
C GLN A 20 -0.71 -4.13 6.92
N LYS A 21 -0.03 -4.09 8.07
CA LYS A 21 0.15 -2.84 8.84
C LYS A 21 0.86 -1.76 8.02
N LEU A 22 1.93 -2.12 7.31
CA LEU A 22 2.69 -1.18 6.48
C LEU A 22 1.85 -0.66 5.30
N ILE A 23 1.11 -1.54 4.63
CA ILE A 23 0.21 -1.16 3.53
C ILE A 23 -0.90 -0.23 4.03
N GLY A 24 -1.57 -0.58 5.13
CA GLY A 24 -2.61 0.27 5.72
C GLY A 24 -2.10 1.63 6.19
N ALA A 25 -0.87 1.68 6.72
CA ALA A 25 -0.22 2.93 7.11
C ALA A 25 0.05 3.86 5.91
N VAL A 26 0.35 3.33 4.72
CA VAL A 26 0.45 4.16 3.51
C VAL A 26 -0.88 4.88 3.25
N GLY A 27 -1.99 4.14 3.26
CA GLY A 27 -3.32 4.73 3.02
C GLY A 27 -3.69 5.83 4.01
N LYS A 28 -3.42 5.62 5.30
CA LYS A 28 -3.62 6.65 6.33
C LYS A 28 -2.76 7.90 6.10
N VAL A 29 -1.46 7.71 5.87
CA VAL A 29 -0.55 8.86 5.64
C VAL A 29 -0.96 9.63 4.39
N LEU A 30 -1.38 8.95 3.33
CA LEU A 30 -1.89 9.60 2.13
C LEU A 30 -3.17 10.39 2.39
N ALA A 31 -4.13 9.81 3.13
CA ALA A 31 -5.38 10.48 3.47
C ALA A 31 -5.15 11.74 4.32
N GLU A 32 -4.18 11.71 5.26
CA GLU A 32 -3.94 12.82 6.19
C GLU A 32 -2.99 13.89 5.63
N SER A 33 -1.94 13.49 4.90
CA SER A 33 -0.81 14.37 4.56
C SER A 33 -0.55 14.51 3.06
N GLY A 34 -1.27 13.73 2.23
CA GLY A 34 -1.05 13.63 0.80
C GLY A 34 0.31 13.04 0.40
N PHE A 35 0.59 12.99 -0.90
CA PHE A 35 1.81 12.38 -1.45
C PHE A 35 3.11 13.10 -1.06
N ARG A 36 3.06 14.41 -0.81
CA ARG A 36 4.27 15.23 -0.56
C ARG A 36 5.04 14.79 0.69
N HIS A 37 4.33 14.31 1.71
CA HIS A 37 4.94 13.89 2.98
C HIS A 37 5.11 12.37 3.08
N LEU A 38 4.77 11.63 2.03
CA LEU A 38 4.87 10.18 2.07
C LEU A 38 6.35 9.75 2.04
N GLY A 39 6.78 9.04 3.08
CA GLY A 39 8.15 8.57 3.20
C GLY A 39 8.31 7.39 4.14
N ILE A 40 9.41 6.65 3.96
CA ILE A 40 9.71 5.41 4.68
C ILE A 40 9.59 5.57 6.20
N ASN A 41 10.16 6.65 6.76
CA ASN A 41 10.12 6.87 8.21
C ASN A 41 8.70 7.17 8.71
N GLN A 42 7.91 7.93 7.96
CA GLN A 42 6.55 8.29 8.35
C GLN A 42 5.62 7.08 8.33
N VAL A 43 5.69 6.27 7.26
CA VAL A 43 4.92 5.03 7.15
C VAL A 43 5.32 4.02 8.23
N ALA A 44 6.62 3.85 8.49
CA ALA A 44 7.09 2.95 9.55
C ALA A 44 6.60 3.37 10.94
N ARG A 45 6.62 4.69 11.22
CA ARG A 45 6.09 5.26 12.47
C ARG A 45 4.59 5.01 12.61
N GLU A 46 3.82 5.29 11.55
CA GLU A 46 2.36 5.07 11.53
C GLU A 46 2.00 3.59 11.71
N ALA A 47 2.75 2.68 11.09
CA ALA A 47 2.54 1.24 11.24
C ALA A 47 3.02 0.68 12.60
N GLY A 48 3.77 1.46 13.38
CA GLY A 48 4.36 1.03 14.64
C GLY A 48 5.41 -0.08 14.48
N VAL A 49 6.18 -0.07 13.39
CA VAL A 49 7.19 -1.10 13.08
C VAL A 49 8.53 -0.49 12.63
N ASP A 50 9.61 -1.28 12.71
CA ASP A 50 10.93 -0.84 12.24
C ASP A 50 10.94 -0.67 10.71
N LYS A 51 11.44 0.48 10.23
CA LYS A 51 11.56 0.80 8.79
C LYS A 51 12.38 -0.21 7.99
N LYS A 52 13.29 -0.97 8.62
CA LYS A 52 14.03 -2.06 7.97
C LYS A 52 13.10 -3.11 7.37
N LEU A 53 11.90 -3.28 7.94
CA LEU A 53 10.90 -4.21 7.43
C LEU A 53 10.31 -3.75 6.09
N ILE A 54 10.29 -2.45 5.80
CA ILE A 54 9.91 -1.93 4.48
C ILE A 54 10.92 -2.40 3.43
N TYR A 55 12.21 -2.22 3.69
CA TYR A 55 13.26 -2.71 2.79
C TYR A 55 13.23 -4.23 2.65
N ARG A 56 13.05 -4.96 3.76
CA ARG A 56 13.05 -6.42 3.77
C ARG A 56 11.86 -7.02 3.01
N TYR A 57 10.68 -6.44 3.13
CA TYR A 57 9.45 -7.03 2.59
C TYR A 57 9.03 -6.46 1.24
N PHE A 58 9.44 -5.23 0.92
CA PHE A 58 8.98 -4.51 -0.25
C PHE A 58 10.12 -3.93 -1.10
N GLY A 59 11.39 -4.08 -0.69
CA GLY A 59 12.52 -3.52 -1.44
C GLY A 59 12.65 -2.00 -1.38
N GLY A 60 11.83 -1.33 -0.54
CA GLY A 60 11.82 0.13 -0.39
C GLY A 60 10.42 0.72 -0.54
N LEU A 61 10.35 2.06 -0.59
CA LEU A 61 9.09 2.78 -0.74
C LEU A 61 8.36 2.47 -2.06
N PRO A 62 9.04 2.37 -3.23
CA PRO A 62 8.35 2.07 -4.48
C PRO A 62 7.60 0.73 -4.46
N GLY A 63 8.23 -0.34 -3.95
CA GLY A 63 7.57 -1.64 -3.86
C GLY A 63 6.46 -1.67 -2.81
N LEU A 64 6.56 -0.86 -1.75
CA LEU A 64 5.48 -0.71 -0.78
C LEU A 64 4.28 0.02 -1.40
N LEU A 65 4.54 1.03 -2.23
CA LEU A 65 3.49 1.76 -2.95
C LEU A 65 2.82 0.90 -4.01
N ALA A 66 3.59 0.07 -4.73
CA ALA A 66 3.03 -0.91 -5.66
C ALA A 66 2.08 -1.88 -4.93
N ALA A 67 2.54 -2.45 -3.81
CA ALA A 67 1.72 -3.34 -2.99
C ALA A 67 0.46 -2.66 -2.41
N TYR A 68 0.54 -1.35 -2.13
CA TYR A 68 -0.64 -0.57 -1.74
C TYR A 68 -1.61 -0.34 -2.91
N GLY A 69 -1.10 -0.02 -4.10
CA GLY A 69 -1.91 0.13 -5.31
C GLY A 69 -2.63 -1.15 -5.76
N ASP A 70 -2.07 -2.32 -5.42
CA ASP A 70 -2.72 -3.62 -5.68
C ASP A 70 -3.86 -3.94 -4.70
N THR A 71 -4.12 -3.08 -3.71
CA THR A 71 -5.24 -3.30 -2.78
C THR A 71 -6.57 -2.84 -3.36
N ALA A 72 -7.62 -3.62 -3.14
CA ALA A 72 -8.98 -3.26 -3.57
C ALA A 72 -9.47 -1.92 -2.96
N HIS A 73 -8.94 -1.53 -1.79
CA HIS A 73 -9.27 -0.27 -1.13
C HIS A 73 -8.62 0.96 -1.77
N PHE A 74 -7.63 0.80 -2.64
CA PHE A 74 -6.99 1.94 -3.31
C PHE A 74 -7.84 2.49 -4.45
N TRP A 75 -8.54 1.62 -5.17
CA TRP A 75 -9.33 2.00 -6.32
C TRP A 75 -10.73 2.42 -5.87
N PRO A 76 -11.27 3.54 -6.38
CA PRO A 76 -12.67 3.88 -6.19
C PRO A 76 -13.56 2.74 -6.68
N SER A 77 -14.73 2.54 -6.07
CA SER A 77 -15.69 1.60 -6.64
C SER A 77 -16.12 2.08 -8.04
N ALA A 78 -16.67 1.17 -8.85
CA ALA A 78 -17.21 1.57 -10.15
C ALA A 78 -18.29 2.67 -9.98
N GLU A 79 -19.14 2.58 -8.95
CA GLU A 79 -20.12 3.63 -8.66
C GLU A 79 -19.45 4.97 -8.28
N GLU A 80 -18.42 4.97 -7.43
CA GLU A 80 -17.70 6.19 -7.05
C GLU A 80 -16.92 6.80 -8.22
N LEU A 81 -16.36 5.96 -9.09
CA LEU A 81 -15.60 6.39 -10.25
C LEU A 81 -16.49 6.98 -11.34
N LEU A 82 -17.65 6.38 -11.57
CA LEU A 82 -18.59 6.76 -12.64
C LEU A 82 -19.61 7.83 -12.18
N GLY A 83 -19.85 7.98 -10.88
CA GLY A 83 -20.82 8.93 -10.35
C GLY A 83 -22.24 8.69 -10.86
N GLU A 84 -23.02 9.77 -11.02
CA GLU A 84 -24.39 9.70 -11.56
C GLU A 84 -24.45 9.27 -13.04
N ASP A 85 -23.31 9.23 -13.74
CA ASP A 85 -23.20 8.91 -15.17
C ASP A 85 -23.01 7.40 -15.44
N CYS A 86 -23.18 6.54 -14.44
CA CYS A 86 -22.97 5.08 -14.55
C CYS A 86 -23.85 4.44 -15.66
N GLU A 87 -25.07 4.93 -15.86
CA GLU A 87 -25.99 4.54 -16.95
C GLU A 87 -25.48 4.97 -18.34
N VAL A 88 -24.75 6.09 -18.41
CA VAL A 88 -24.23 6.68 -19.65
C VAL A 88 -22.94 5.98 -20.09
N ALA A 89 -22.08 5.61 -19.12
CA ALA A 89 -20.82 4.94 -19.40
C ALA A 89 -20.99 3.58 -20.11
N GLY A 90 -22.07 2.84 -19.81
CA GLY A 90 -22.38 1.56 -20.45
C GLY A 90 -22.80 1.66 -21.93
N THR A 91 -23.21 2.85 -22.39
CA THR A 91 -23.69 3.08 -23.76
C THR A 91 -22.69 3.85 -24.63
N MET A 92 -21.63 4.40 -24.03
CA MET A 92 -20.61 5.16 -24.74
C MET A 92 -19.55 4.26 -25.37
N PRO A 93 -19.08 4.58 -26.59
CA PRO A 93 -17.96 3.87 -27.19
C PRO A 93 -16.65 4.16 -26.40
N PRO A 94 -15.74 3.17 -26.25
CA PRO A 94 -14.60 3.26 -25.32
C PRO A 94 -13.69 4.49 -25.47
N HIS A 95 -13.60 5.06 -26.66
CA HIS A 95 -12.78 6.24 -26.94
C HIS A 95 -13.33 7.54 -26.29
N GLN A 96 -14.58 7.56 -25.83
CA GLN A 96 -15.20 8.71 -25.18
C GLN A 96 -15.13 8.68 -23.66
N LEU A 97 -14.63 7.58 -23.07
CA LEU A 97 -14.56 7.39 -21.61
C LEU A 97 -13.26 7.90 -20.98
N ILE A 98 -12.26 8.29 -21.78
CA ILE A 98 -10.99 8.81 -21.28
C ILE A 98 -11.07 10.35 -21.26
N ARG A 99 -11.23 10.95 -20.07
CA ARG A 99 -11.08 12.40 -19.85
C ARG A 99 -9.67 12.76 -19.44
#